data_AF-A0A6J0HVD3-F1
#
_entry.id   AF-A0A6J0HVD3-F1
#
_cell.length_a   1.000
_cell.length_b   1.000
_cell.length_c   1.000
_cell.angle_alpha   90.00
_cell.angle_beta   90.00
_cell.angle_gamma   90.00
#
_symmetry.space_group_name_H-M   'P 1'
#
loop_
_entity.id
_entity.type
_entity.pdbx_description
1 polymer ?
#
loop_
_entity_poly.entity_id
_entity_poly.type
_entity_poly.pdbx_seq_one_letter_code
_entity_poly.pdbx_strand_id
1 'polypeptide(L)'
;MASKKKEIQLQVIITNQDQWDEMLQTNGIVVIDVYQAWCGPCKAVMNVLRKLKNDFSEDNVLHFAVAEADSIETLKPFRKNCEPVFLFCVNGKIIDIVRGVNAPLIIKKVTDLVEEERQIAAGEKERTEVAELVFLEEESSEETIEETGDEEEILRYSVGIIKPNDVLEGRVEQIKKKIKDAGFAIKAAEEKMLTEEQIRVFYARNKDQPDFEEFVQFMMSGPCHVLVFTKKKDTAAIPHWKELHETHDSMSDTSEPESELALVEAESLVNLCDVQDSIEDASRQLGFFFPNFHIHQTEQAEKTLAIIRPTLLKERRDSIIQRIKDDGFKIAMQKEIILSEEQVRTFYNEHVNEDYFPVLLEQMTSGPTLVLALTRENAVSHWRSLLGPKTLEEACKENPDSLRAQYAVDNVPINQLHGSSTPDDAQKELEFFFPQEQTFALIKPEAVKTHKDDIMKQVKEAGFSISKIKEEALTREMAAQFYKDHEGKPFYEQLVSCMTEGPSVIMVLSKENAVEEWRKLMGPTDPEEAKKICPQSIRAQFAHDILSNAVHGSSNREHALKSIEFAFGEIGTH
;
A
#
# COMPACT_ATOMS: atom_id res chain seq x y z
N MET A 1 -13.50 50.55 -42.07
CA MET A 1 -12.57 50.30 -40.95
C MET A 1 -13.34 49.57 -39.87
N ALA A 2 -13.24 48.23 -39.83
CA ALA A 2 -13.85 47.45 -38.77
C ALA A 2 -12.92 47.49 -37.55
N SER A 3 -13.40 48.10 -36.47
CA SER A 3 -12.71 48.19 -35.19
C SER A 3 -12.31 46.78 -34.73
N LYS A 4 -11.02 46.53 -34.51
CA LYS A 4 -10.54 45.31 -33.87
C LYS A 4 -11.20 45.24 -32.49
N LYS A 5 -12.13 44.30 -32.29
CA LYS A 5 -12.62 43.91 -30.97
C LYS A 5 -11.38 43.56 -30.13
N LYS A 6 -11.08 44.37 -29.11
CA LYS A 6 -10.13 43.99 -28.05
C LYS A 6 -10.65 42.69 -27.44
N GLU A 7 -9.88 41.61 -27.52
CA GLU A 7 -10.15 40.40 -26.75
C GLU A 7 -10.14 40.79 -25.27
N ILE A 8 -11.26 40.59 -24.60
CA ILE A 8 -11.37 40.80 -23.15
C ILE A 8 -10.56 39.67 -22.52
N GLN A 9 -9.47 40.03 -21.85
CA GLN A 9 -8.61 39.09 -21.14
C GLN A 9 -9.45 38.38 -20.06
N LEU A 10 -9.59 37.06 -20.18
CA LEU A 10 -10.50 36.27 -19.34
C LEU A 10 -10.00 36.21 -17.89
N GLN A 11 -8.68 36.06 -17.73
CA GLN A 11 -7.99 35.83 -16.47
C GLN A 11 -6.85 36.83 -16.28
N VAL A 12 -6.64 37.28 -15.04
CA VAL A 12 -5.45 38.05 -14.65
C VAL A 12 -4.27 37.09 -14.53
N ILE A 13 -3.09 37.48 -15.01
CA ILE A 13 -1.87 36.65 -14.94
C ILE A 13 -1.01 37.17 -13.79
N ILE A 14 -0.62 36.26 -12.89
CA ILE A 14 0.17 36.54 -11.69
C ILE A 14 1.48 35.76 -11.80
N THR A 15 2.61 36.48 -11.83
CA THR A 15 3.95 35.89 -11.99
C THR A 15 4.95 36.38 -10.94
N ASN A 16 4.48 37.00 -9.86
CA ASN A 16 5.30 37.40 -8.72
C ASN A 16 4.44 37.60 -7.47
N GLN A 17 5.10 37.70 -6.30
CA GLN A 17 4.45 37.86 -5.00
C GLN A 17 3.67 39.18 -4.87
N ASP A 18 4.17 40.30 -5.41
CA ASP A 18 3.47 41.60 -5.30
C ASP A 18 2.10 41.56 -6.00
N GLN A 19 2.03 40.92 -7.18
CA GLN A 19 0.78 40.70 -7.91
C GLN A 19 -0.16 39.73 -7.21
N TRP A 20 0.39 38.76 -6.48
CA TRP A 20 -0.38 37.83 -5.66
C TRP A 20 -1.07 38.56 -4.52
N ASP A 21 -0.32 39.40 -3.79
CA ASP A 21 -0.84 40.19 -2.68
C ASP A 21 -1.87 41.23 -3.13
N GLU A 22 -1.67 41.85 -4.31
CA GLU A 22 -2.67 42.75 -4.93
C GLU A 22 -3.95 41.98 -5.29
N MET A 23 -3.84 40.76 -5.81
CA MET A 23 -4.99 39.94 -6.16
C MET A 23 -5.83 39.58 -4.93
N LEU A 24 -5.21 39.28 -3.79
CA LEU A 24 -5.94 38.99 -2.54
C LEU A 24 -6.77 40.19 -2.05
N GLN A 25 -6.46 41.42 -2.47
CA GLN A 25 -7.27 42.60 -2.15
C GLN A 25 -8.52 42.73 -3.04
N THR A 26 -8.71 41.84 -4.01
CA THR A 26 -9.90 41.85 -4.88
C THR A 26 -11.13 41.45 -4.09
N ASN A 27 -12.16 42.31 -4.11
CA ASN A 27 -13.44 42.01 -3.48
C ASN A 27 -14.21 40.97 -4.29
N GLY A 28 -14.86 40.03 -3.60
CA GLY A 28 -15.60 38.93 -4.24
C GLY A 28 -14.80 37.63 -4.28
N ILE A 29 -15.16 36.78 -5.24
CA ILE A 29 -14.62 35.43 -5.42
C ILE A 29 -13.58 35.45 -6.51
N VAL A 30 -12.36 35.02 -6.19
CA VAL A 30 -11.29 34.82 -7.17
C VAL A 30 -11.01 33.34 -7.31
N VAL A 31 -11.17 32.81 -8.52
CA VAL A 31 -10.77 31.44 -8.86
C VAL A 31 -9.41 31.49 -9.54
N ILE A 32 -8.41 30.88 -8.92
CA ILE A 32 -7.00 30.99 -9.33
C ILE A 32 -6.53 29.63 -9.85
N ASP A 33 -6.17 29.56 -11.12
CA ASP A 33 -5.51 28.39 -11.73
C ASP A 33 -4.00 28.48 -11.50
N VAL A 34 -3.49 27.63 -10.61
CA VAL A 34 -2.07 27.58 -10.25
C VAL A 34 -1.35 26.62 -11.20
N TYR A 35 -0.30 27.11 -11.84
CA TYR A 35 0.49 26.36 -12.82
C TYR A 35 2.00 26.49 -12.58
N GLN A 36 2.78 25.56 -13.14
CA GLN A 36 4.25 25.62 -13.14
C GLN A 36 4.74 26.26 -14.44
N ALA A 37 5.85 26.98 -14.41
CA ALA A 37 6.39 27.71 -15.57
C ALA A 37 6.61 26.81 -16.80
N TRP A 38 6.91 25.52 -16.58
CA TRP A 38 7.17 24.54 -17.64
C TRP A 38 5.91 23.90 -18.25
N CYS A 39 4.75 23.94 -17.58
CA CYS A 39 3.50 23.34 -18.07
C CYS A 39 2.46 24.36 -18.57
N GLY A 40 2.49 25.59 -18.02
CA GLY A 40 1.53 26.66 -18.35
C GLY A 40 0.11 26.42 -17.80
N PRO A 41 -0.78 27.42 -17.87
CA PRO A 41 -2.13 27.33 -17.30
C PRO A 41 -3.03 26.30 -18.01
N CYS A 42 -4.03 25.78 -17.30
CA CYS A 42 -4.85 24.69 -17.75
C CYS A 42 -5.78 25.10 -18.92
N LYS A 43 -5.47 24.64 -20.13
CA LYS A 43 -6.28 24.94 -21.34
C LYS A 43 -7.63 24.20 -21.37
N ALA A 44 -7.77 23.10 -20.63
CA ALA A 44 -8.96 22.24 -20.66
C ALA A 44 -10.17 22.89 -19.99
N VAL A 45 -9.97 23.71 -18.96
CA VAL A 45 -11.06 24.39 -18.23
C VAL A 45 -11.45 25.74 -18.82
N MET A 46 -10.73 26.26 -19.81
CA MET A 46 -10.95 27.61 -20.33
C MET A 46 -12.36 27.85 -20.86
N ASN A 47 -12.98 26.83 -21.48
CA ASN A 47 -14.36 26.92 -21.95
C ASN A 47 -15.37 26.96 -20.79
N VAL A 48 -15.05 26.30 -19.68
CA VAL A 48 -15.86 26.27 -18.46
C VAL A 48 -15.79 27.61 -17.74
N LEU A 49 -14.57 28.14 -17.52
CA LEU A 49 -14.39 29.44 -16.87
C LEU A 49 -15.01 30.58 -17.69
N ARG A 50 -14.91 30.50 -19.03
CA ARG A 50 -15.58 31.46 -19.91
C ARG A 50 -17.10 31.41 -19.80
N LYS A 51 -17.67 30.20 -19.71
CA LYS A 51 -19.10 30.02 -19.52
C LYS A 51 -19.55 30.61 -18.17
N LEU A 52 -18.86 30.25 -17.09
CA LEU A 52 -19.14 30.79 -15.75
C LEU A 52 -19.02 32.32 -15.70
N LYS A 53 -17.99 32.90 -16.32
CA LYS A 53 -17.83 34.36 -16.39
C LYS A 53 -19.01 35.03 -17.10
N ASN A 54 -19.55 34.41 -18.15
CA ASN A 54 -20.70 34.95 -18.87
C ASN A 54 -21.98 34.80 -18.04
N ASP A 55 -22.19 33.63 -17.44
CA ASP A 55 -23.38 33.30 -16.64
C ASP A 55 -23.48 34.20 -15.38
N PHE A 56 -22.35 34.65 -14.83
CA PHE A 56 -22.27 35.54 -13.65
C PHE A 56 -21.71 36.94 -13.96
N SER A 57 -21.79 37.38 -15.21
CA SER A 57 -21.17 38.65 -15.65
C SER A 57 -21.79 39.92 -15.07
N GLU A 58 -23.02 39.84 -14.56
CA GLU A 58 -23.80 41.01 -14.14
C GLU A 58 -23.40 41.55 -12.75
N ASP A 59 -22.84 40.72 -11.88
CA ASP A 59 -22.62 41.09 -10.48
C ASP A 59 -21.20 41.59 -10.17
N ASN A 60 -20.25 41.39 -11.09
CA ASN A 60 -18.82 41.68 -10.89
C ASN A 60 -18.25 41.05 -9.58
N VAL A 61 -18.85 39.95 -9.12
CA VAL A 61 -18.44 39.22 -7.90
C VAL A 61 -17.41 38.13 -8.24
N LEU A 62 -17.39 37.63 -9.49
CA LEU A 62 -16.55 36.51 -9.90
C LEU A 62 -15.37 36.95 -10.76
N HIS A 63 -14.17 36.68 -10.28
CA HIS A 63 -12.90 36.95 -10.94
C HIS A 63 -12.13 35.66 -11.19
N PHE A 64 -11.30 35.66 -12.24
CA PHE A 64 -10.41 34.55 -12.55
C PHE A 64 -8.98 35.03 -12.66
N ALA A 65 -8.05 34.26 -12.11
CA ALA A 65 -6.62 34.49 -12.21
C ALA A 65 -5.90 33.20 -12.62
N VAL A 66 -4.70 33.35 -13.16
CA VAL A 66 -3.73 32.27 -13.32
C VAL A 66 -2.46 32.68 -12.58
N ALA A 67 -1.88 31.78 -11.80
CA ALA A 67 -0.73 32.07 -10.95
C ALA A 67 0.40 31.07 -11.18
N GLU A 68 1.60 31.58 -11.45
CA GLU A 68 2.79 30.75 -11.64
C GLU A 68 3.44 30.43 -10.28
N ALA A 69 3.34 29.18 -9.84
CA ALA A 69 3.80 28.76 -8.50
C ALA A 69 5.33 28.86 -8.30
N ASP A 70 6.11 28.78 -9.39
CA ASP A 70 7.57 28.84 -9.34
C ASP A 70 8.08 30.22 -8.91
N SER A 71 7.31 31.28 -9.17
CA SER A 71 7.69 32.68 -8.94
C SER A 71 6.94 33.36 -7.77
N ILE A 72 6.07 32.62 -7.08
CA ILE A 72 5.27 33.10 -5.93
C ILE A 72 5.65 32.29 -4.69
N GLU A 73 6.01 32.95 -3.60
CA GLU A 73 6.52 32.30 -2.38
C GLU A 73 5.40 31.59 -1.62
N THR A 74 4.22 32.23 -1.53
CA THR A 74 3.02 31.63 -0.91
C THR A 74 2.57 30.33 -1.59
N LEU A 75 2.92 30.13 -2.86
CA LEU A 75 2.58 28.93 -3.63
C LEU A 75 3.68 27.86 -3.66
N LYS A 76 4.72 28.02 -2.84
CA LYS A 76 5.82 27.04 -2.69
C LYS A 76 5.33 25.59 -2.49
N PRO A 77 4.28 25.29 -1.70
CA PRO A 77 3.76 23.92 -1.52
C PRO A 77 3.19 23.29 -2.80
N PHE A 78 2.90 24.08 -3.83
CA PHE A 78 2.39 23.59 -5.12
C PHE A 78 3.50 23.38 -6.15
N ARG A 79 4.76 23.74 -5.85
CA ARG A 79 5.89 23.50 -6.75
C ARG A 79 6.11 22.00 -6.97
N LYS A 80 6.58 21.61 -8.15
CA LYS A 80 6.88 20.21 -8.56
C LYS A 80 5.66 19.27 -8.71
N ASN A 81 4.44 19.75 -8.47
CA ASN A 81 3.21 19.00 -8.73
C ASN A 81 2.75 19.20 -10.18
N CYS A 82 2.46 18.11 -10.88
CA CYS A 82 2.07 18.13 -12.30
C CYS A 82 0.55 18.12 -12.53
N GLU A 83 -0.25 18.26 -11.46
CA GLU A 83 -1.71 18.35 -11.54
C GLU A 83 -2.16 19.83 -11.54
N PRO A 84 -3.19 20.20 -12.32
CA PRO A 84 -3.75 21.55 -12.27
C PRO A 84 -4.46 21.79 -10.93
N VAL A 85 -4.20 22.92 -10.29
CA VAL A 85 -4.74 23.26 -8.97
C VAL A 85 -5.55 24.54 -9.06
N PHE A 86 -6.82 24.49 -8.65
CA PHE A 86 -7.71 25.64 -8.60
C PHE A 86 -7.92 26.06 -7.16
N LEU A 87 -7.45 27.25 -6.81
CA LEU A 87 -7.68 27.86 -5.50
C LEU A 87 -8.91 28.75 -5.57
N PHE A 88 -9.73 28.68 -4.53
CA PHE A 88 -10.92 29.52 -4.38
C PHE A 88 -10.64 30.52 -3.26
N CYS A 89 -10.60 31.79 -3.62
CA CYS A 89 -10.37 32.89 -2.70
C CYS A 89 -11.65 33.72 -2.54
N VAL A 90 -12.00 34.08 -1.31
CA VAL A 90 -13.12 34.97 -1.00
C VAL A 90 -12.61 36.09 -0.09
N ASN A 91 -12.66 37.33 -0.59
CA ASN A 91 -12.17 38.54 0.10
C ASN A 91 -10.76 38.38 0.69
N GLY A 92 -9.84 37.84 -0.11
CA GLY A 92 -8.43 37.71 0.25
C GLY A 92 -8.06 36.52 1.11
N LYS A 93 -9.01 35.64 1.45
CA LYS A 93 -8.73 34.37 2.12
C LYS A 93 -8.93 33.21 1.18
N ILE A 94 -7.99 32.27 1.16
CA ILE A 94 -8.13 31.02 0.41
C ILE A 94 -8.99 30.09 1.27
N ILE A 95 -10.12 29.66 0.72
CA ILE A 95 -11.11 28.88 1.47
C ILE A 95 -11.21 27.43 0.99
N ASP A 96 -10.71 27.15 -0.21
CA ASP A 96 -10.87 25.84 -0.83
C ASP A 96 -9.84 25.60 -1.95
N ILE A 97 -9.60 24.31 -2.25
CA ILE A 97 -8.67 23.84 -3.26
C ILE A 97 -9.32 22.70 -4.04
N VAL A 98 -9.30 22.78 -5.36
CA VAL A 98 -9.63 21.65 -6.24
C VAL A 98 -8.39 21.24 -7.01
N ARG A 99 -7.97 19.98 -6.83
CA ARG A 99 -6.88 19.36 -7.58
C ARG A 99 -7.45 18.58 -8.77
N GLY A 100 -6.82 18.72 -9.93
CA GLY A 100 -7.21 18.09 -11.18
C GLY A 100 -8.30 18.82 -11.97
N VAL A 101 -8.51 18.40 -13.22
CA VAL A 101 -9.51 18.98 -14.13
C VAL A 101 -10.89 18.38 -13.85
N ASN A 102 -11.51 18.77 -12.73
CA ASN A 102 -12.87 18.38 -12.38
C ASN A 102 -13.87 19.51 -12.70
N ALA A 103 -14.22 19.65 -13.98
CA ALA A 103 -15.12 20.71 -14.46
C ALA A 103 -16.49 20.74 -13.74
N PRO A 104 -17.19 19.61 -13.51
CA PRO A 104 -18.44 19.61 -12.74
C PRO A 104 -18.28 20.16 -11.32
N LEU A 105 -17.20 19.78 -10.63
CA LEU A 105 -16.93 20.26 -9.27
C LEU A 105 -16.59 21.76 -9.24
N ILE A 106 -15.79 22.23 -10.20
CA ILE A 106 -15.46 23.67 -10.34
C ILE A 106 -16.74 24.47 -10.61
N ILE A 107 -17.60 24.02 -11.54
CA ILE A 107 -18.89 24.69 -11.83
C ILE A 107 -19.75 24.76 -10.58
N LYS A 108 -19.88 23.64 -9.85
CA LYS A 108 -20.70 23.57 -8.65
C LYS A 108 -20.17 24.54 -7.58
N LYS A 109 -18.88 24.48 -7.24
CA LYS A 109 -18.27 25.35 -6.23
C LYS A 109 -18.38 26.83 -6.59
N VAL A 110 -18.11 27.21 -7.83
CA VAL A 110 -18.27 28.61 -8.27
C VAL A 110 -19.72 29.06 -8.11
N THR A 111 -20.68 28.23 -8.55
CA THR A 111 -22.11 28.56 -8.45
C THR A 111 -22.53 28.73 -7.00
N ASP A 112 -22.15 27.79 -6.14
CA ASP A 112 -22.51 27.79 -4.71
C ASP A 112 -21.93 29.04 -4.01
N LEU A 113 -20.66 29.37 -4.26
CA LEU A 113 -20.01 30.54 -3.68
C LEU A 113 -20.63 31.86 -4.17
N VAL A 114 -20.93 31.98 -5.47
CA VAL A 114 -21.55 33.19 -6.02
C VAL A 114 -22.96 33.40 -5.45
N GLU A 115 -23.74 32.34 -5.32
CA GLU A 115 -25.09 32.42 -4.77
C GLU A 115 -25.07 32.78 -3.27
N GLU A 116 -24.12 32.24 -2.52
CA GLU A 116 -23.90 32.62 -1.13
C GLU A 116 -23.50 34.10 -0.99
N GLU A 117 -22.60 34.60 -1.82
CA GLU A 117 -22.23 36.02 -1.85
C GLU A 117 -23.42 36.93 -2.20
N ARG A 118 -24.30 36.49 -3.09
CA ARG A 118 -25.54 37.22 -3.41
C ARG A 118 -26.50 37.27 -2.23
N GLN A 119 -26.69 36.15 -1.51
CA GLN A 119 -27.54 36.10 -0.31
C GLN A 119 -26.99 37.01 0.81
N ILE A 120 -25.67 37.05 0.96
CA ILE A 120 -25.01 37.96 1.91
C ILE A 120 -25.20 39.42 1.47
N ALA A 121 -24.99 39.73 0.19
CA ALA A 121 -25.19 41.08 -0.35
C ALA A 121 -26.66 41.55 -0.27
N ALA A 122 -27.61 40.63 -0.37
CA ALA A 122 -29.04 40.88 -0.19
C ALA A 122 -29.46 41.00 1.29
N GLY A 123 -28.56 40.71 2.23
CA GLY A 123 -28.84 40.73 3.67
C GLY A 123 -29.67 39.54 4.17
N GLU A 124 -29.80 38.49 3.37
CA GLU A 124 -30.55 37.27 3.69
C GLU A 124 -29.73 36.28 4.52
N LYS A 125 -28.41 36.42 4.52
CA LYS A 125 -27.46 35.57 5.24
C LYS A 125 -26.37 36.40 5.89
N GLU A 126 -26.10 36.17 7.17
CA GLU A 126 -24.94 36.77 7.84
C GLU A 126 -23.65 36.09 7.39
N ARG A 127 -22.60 36.88 7.14
CA ARG A 127 -21.31 36.34 6.72
C ARG A 127 -20.61 35.67 7.90
N THR A 128 -20.56 34.34 7.88
CA THR A 128 -19.77 33.54 8.82
C THR A 128 -18.27 33.74 8.58
N GLU A 129 -17.46 33.78 9.64
CA GLU A 129 -16.00 33.80 9.49
C GLU A 129 -15.51 32.49 8.85
N VAL A 130 -15.07 32.57 7.59
CA VAL A 130 -14.46 31.42 6.91
C VAL A 130 -13.01 31.30 7.34
N ALA A 131 -12.63 30.12 7.83
CA ALA A 131 -11.26 29.80 8.17
C ALA A 131 -10.39 29.81 6.91
N GLU A 132 -9.29 30.55 6.96
CA GLU A 132 -8.31 30.56 5.87
C GLU A 132 -7.57 29.23 5.86
N LEU A 133 -7.49 28.62 4.67
CA LEU A 133 -6.75 27.40 4.45
C LEU A 133 -5.26 27.74 4.42
N VAL A 134 -4.58 27.50 5.54
CA VAL A 134 -3.14 27.72 5.68
C VAL A 134 -2.41 26.53 5.05
N PHE A 135 -1.53 26.83 4.09
CA PHE A 135 -0.63 25.81 3.55
C PHE A 135 0.49 25.56 4.57
N LEU A 136 0.41 24.44 5.30
CA LEU A 136 1.51 24.02 6.15
C LEU A 136 2.71 23.64 5.26
N GLU A 137 3.86 24.20 5.55
CA GLU A 137 5.11 23.76 4.95
C GLU A 137 5.35 22.31 5.37
N GLU A 138 5.36 21.39 4.40
CA GLU A 138 6.24 20.24 4.51
C GLU A 138 7.65 20.81 4.41
N GLU A 139 8.29 21.06 5.56
CA GLU A 139 9.73 21.30 5.56
C GLU A 139 10.40 20.06 4.97
N SER A 140 10.82 20.19 3.71
CA SER A 140 11.95 19.42 3.20
C SER A 140 13.16 19.87 4.01
N SER A 141 13.47 19.15 5.08
CA SER A 141 14.76 19.27 5.76
C SER A 141 15.84 18.76 4.80
N GLU A 142 16.31 19.64 3.92
CA GLU A 142 17.70 19.63 3.45
C GLU A 142 18.58 20.07 4.64
N GLU A 143 18.65 19.23 5.68
CA GLU A 143 19.76 19.31 6.62
C GLU A 143 20.94 18.54 6.01
N THR A 144 22.05 19.24 5.97
CA THR A 144 23.34 18.71 5.59
C THR A 144 23.62 17.53 6.54
N ILE A 145 23.81 16.32 5.99
CA ILE A 145 24.21 15.15 6.76
C ILE A 145 25.62 15.43 7.32
N GLU A 146 25.68 16.08 8.48
CA GLU A 146 26.71 15.77 9.44
C GLU A 146 26.28 14.47 10.11
N GLU A 147 27.14 13.46 9.98
CA GLU A 147 27.00 12.14 10.59
C GLU A 147 26.82 12.27 12.11
N THR A 148 25.59 12.28 12.58
CA THR A 148 25.26 11.75 13.90
C THR A 148 24.45 10.48 13.66
N GLY A 149 25.17 9.36 13.59
CA GLY A 149 24.58 8.04 13.50
C GLY A 149 23.79 7.75 14.77
N ASP A 150 22.47 7.79 14.65
CA ASP A 150 21.62 6.94 15.46
C ASP A 150 21.89 5.51 15.00
N GLU A 151 22.59 4.74 15.84
CA GLU A 151 22.82 3.31 15.62
C GLU A 151 21.45 2.59 15.59
N GLU A 152 20.93 2.33 14.39
CA GLU A 152 19.89 1.34 14.18
C GLU A 152 20.36 0.00 14.79
N GLU A 153 19.66 -0.50 15.82
CA GLU A 153 19.88 -1.85 16.33
C GLU A 153 19.52 -2.88 15.25
N ILE A 154 20.52 -3.33 14.48
CA ILE A 154 20.38 -4.48 13.57
C ILE A 154 20.13 -5.73 14.43
N LEU A 155 18.85 -6.07 14.64
CA LEU A 155 18.43 -7.34 15.24
C LEU A 155 18.89 -8.50 14.34
N ARG A 156 19.84 -9.29 14.81
CA ARG A 156 20.28 -10.51 14.11
C ARG A 156 19.36 -11.67 14.44
N TYR A 157 18.82 -12.29 13.40
CA TYR A 157 18.00 -13.49 13.47
C TYR A 157 18.85 -14.72 13.12
N SER A 158 18.69 -15.79 13.88
CA SER A 158 19.25 -17.11 13.60
C SER A 158 18.12 -18.13 13.51
N VAL A 159 18.28 -19.09 12.60
CA VAL A 159 17.36 -20.23 12.44
C VAL A 159 18.03 -21.46 13.02
N GLY A 160 17.29 -22.22 13.83
CA GLY A 160 17.75 -23.48 14.42
C GLY A 160 16.75 -24.61 14.16
N ILE A 161 17.25 -25.83 13.99
CA ILE A 161 16.43 -27.03 13.82
C ILE A 161 16.67 -27.98 14.99
N ILE A 162 15.61 -28.40 15.67
CA ILE A 162 15.61 -29.51 16.62
C ILE A 162 15.30 -30.79 15.85
N LYS A 163 16.18 -31.79 15.98
CA LYS A 163 16.16 -33.04 15.22
C LYS A 163 14.96 -33.93 15.60
N PRO A 164 14.53 -34.83 14.70
CA PRO A 164 13.36 -35.68 14.94
C PRO A 164 13.40 -36.49 16.24
N ASN A 165 14.57 -37.02 16.63
CA ASN A 165 14.70 -37.78 17.87
C ASN A 165 14.41 -36.92 19.11
N ASP A 166 14.89 -35.68 19.14
CA ASP A 166 14.67 -34.77 20.28
C ASP A 166 13.20 -34.31 20.39
N VAL A 167 12.51 -34.21 19.25
CA VAL A 167 11.07 -33.94 19.21
C VAL A 167 10.29 -35.14 19.73
N LEU A 168 10.60 -36.34 19.23
CA LEU A 168 9.94 -37.59 19.64
C LEU A 168 10.17 -37.91 21.14
N GLU A 169 11.33 -37.54 21.67
CA GLU A 169 11.67 -37.70 23.09
C GLU A 169 11.11 -36.57 23.98
N GLY A 170 10.35 -35.62 23.41
CA GLY A 170 9.70 -34.54 24.14
C GLY A 170 10.65 -33.50 24.73
N ARG A 171 11.88 -33.39 24.21
CA ARG A 171 12.92 -32.48 24.72
C ARG A 171 12.77 -31.03 24.24
N VAL A 172 11.79 -30.73 23.37
CA VAL A 172 11.58 -29.42 22.74
C VAL A 172 11.52 -28.27 23.75
N GLU A 173 10.70 -28.38 24.80
CA GLU A 173 10.54 -27.30 25.78
C GLU A 173 11.79 -27.11 26.65
N GLN A 174 12.52 -28.19 26.92
CA GLN A 174 13.81 -28.13 27.62
C GLN A 174 14.85 -27.38 26.76
N ILE A 175 14.88 -27.64 25.45
CA ILE A 175 15.79 -26.98 24.50
C ILE A 175 15.43 -25.50 24.34
N LYS A 176 14.14 -25.18 24.17
CA LYS A 176 13.67 -23.77 24.12
C LYS A 176 14.01 -22.99 25.38
N LYS A 177 13.89 -23.63 26.56
CA LYS A 177 14.28 -23.01 27.82
C LYS A 177 15.77 -22.71 27.85
N LYS A 178 16.62 -23.65 27.45
CA LYS A 178 18.07 -23.44 27.35
C LYS A 178 18.43 -22.28 26.40
N ILE A 179 17.74 -22.16 25.26
CA ILE A 179 17.94 -21.05 24.31
C ILE A 179 17.59 -19.69 24.95
N LYS A 180 16.49 -19.63 25.71
CA LYS A 180 16.09 -18.42 26.45
C LYS A 180 17.06 -18.08 27.57
N ASP A 181 17.50 -19.08 28.32
CA ASP A 181 18.47 -18.93 29.41
C ASP A 181 19.84 -18.44 28.88
N ALA A 182 20.20 -18.81 27.64
CA ALA A 182 21.39 -18.33 26.93
C ALA A 182 21.25 -16.90 26.36
N GLY A 183 20.15 -16.19 26.66
CA GLY A 183 19.94 -14.79 26.29
C GLY A 183 19.34 -14.56 24.89
N PHE A 184 18.79 -15.60 24.26
CA PHE A 184 18.11 -15.47 22.96
C PHE A 184 16.58 -15.40 23.12
N ALA A 185 15.96 -14.46 22.40
CA ALA A 185 14.52 -14.36 22.30
C ALA A 185 14.02 -15.15 21.09
N ILE A 186 13.25 -16.22 21.34
CA ILE A 186 12.56 -17.01 20.31
C ILE A 186 11.38 -16.20 19.77
N LYS A 187 11.36 -15.97 18.45
CA LYS A 187 10.37 -15.16 17.72
C LYS A 187 9.33 -16.01 16.99
N ALA A 188 9.73 -17.17 16.49
CA ALA A 188 8.83 -18.16 15.90
C ALA A 188 9.33 -19.58 16.22
N ALA A 189 8.39 -20.52 16.27
CA ALA A 189 8.68 -21.92 16.54
C ALA A 189 7.57 -22.77 15.91
N GLU A 190 7.93 -23.71 15.05
CA GLU A 190 6.98 -24.57 14.33
C GLU A 190 7.49 -26.02 14.29
N GLU A 191 6.59 -26.96 14.55
CA GLU A 191 6.86 -28.39 14.36
C GLU A 191 6.41 -28.79 12.95
N LYS A 192 7.32 -29.35 12.14
CA LYS A 192 7.03 -29.73 10.76
C LYS A 192 7.93 -30.86 10.25
N MET A 193 7.44 -31.60 9.27
CA MET A 193 8.26 -32.51 8.47
C MET A 193 9.09 -31.69 7.48
N LEU A 194 10.40 -31.93 7.43
CA LEU A 194 11.28 -31.25 6.48
C LEU A 194 11.36 -32.02 5.16
N THR A 195 11.38 -31.30 4.05
CA THR A 195 11.62 -31.88 2.73
C THR A 195 13.10 -32.11 2.49
N GLU A 196 13.44 -33.00 1.55
CA GLU A 196 14.83 -33.26 1.14
C GLU A 196 15.53 -31.95 0.71
N GLU A 197 14.84 -31.10 -0.04
CA GLU A 197 15.35 -29.80 -0.49
C GLU A 197 15.64 -28.87 0.68
N GLN A 198 14.76 -28.80 1.68
CA GLN A 198 14.96 -28.02 2.92
C GLN A 198 16.19 -28.45 3.70
N ILE A 199 16.39 -29.76 3.84
CA ILE A 199 17.53 -30.31 4.56
C ILE A 199 18.81 -30.02 3.77
N ARG A 200 18.83 -30.25 2.46
CA ARG A 200 20.02 -30.01 1.63
C ARG A 200 20.40 -28.54 1.54
N VAL A 201 19.42 -27.63 1.55
CA VAL A 201 19.66 -26.18 1.56
C VAL A 201 20.20 -25.74 2.92
N PHE A 202 19.60 -26.20 4.02
CA PHE A 202 20.06 -25.83 5.37
C PHE A 202 21.43 -26.43 5.69
N TYR A 203 21.67 -27.69 5.35
CA TYR A 203 22.94 -28.39 5.61
C TYR A 203 23.88 -28.40 4.40
N ALA A 204 23.81 -27.40 3.52
CA ALA A 204 24.61 -27.34 2.29
C ALA A 204 26.14 -27.46 2.54
N ARG A 205 26.62 -27.00 3.71
CA ARG A 205 28.03 -27.09 4.13
C ARG A 205 28.49 -28.52 4.46
N ASN A 206 27.55 -29.41 4.74
CA ASN A 206 27.81 -30.81 5.09
C ASN A 206 27.64 -31.73 3.87
N LYS A 207 27.37 -31.18 2.68
CA LYS A 207 27.09 -31.96 1.46
C LYS A 207 28.20 -32.94 1.09
N ASP A 208 29.45 -32.59 1.39
CA ASP A 208 30.61 -33.41 1.06
C ASP A 208 30.93 -34.47 2.13
N GLN A 209 30.13 -34.57 3.20
CA GLN A 209 30.29 -35.61 4.22
C GLN A 209 29.80 -36.97 3.69
N PRO A 210 30.53 -38.07 3.96
CA PRO A 210 30.24 -39.38 3.39
C PRO A 210 28.91 -39.98 3.85
N ASP A 211 28.42 -39.56 5.02
CA ASP A 211 27.17 -39.96 5.67
C ASP A 211 26.02 -38.96 5.43
N PHE A 212 26.23 -37.91 4.61
CA PHE A 212 25.22 -36.87 4.39
C PHE A 212 23.90 -37.40 3.85
N GLU A 213 23.95 -38.44 3.00
CA GLU A 213 22.74 -39.03 2.43
C GLU A 213 21.91 -39.79 3.48
N GLU A 214 22.58 -40.49 4.39
CA GLU A 214 21.92 -41.15 5.53
C GLU A 214 21.36 -40.11 6.52
N PHE A 215 22.08 -39.00 6.71
CA PHE A 215 21.63 -37.87 7.52
C PHE A 215 20.37 -37.20 6.95
N VAL A 216 20.29 -37.01 5.63
CA VAL A 216 19.10 -36.46 4.97
C VAL A 216 17.90 -37.38 5.19
N GLN A 217 18.09 -38.70 5.03
CA GLN A 217 17.03 -39.68 5.31
C GLN A 217 16.59 -39.66 6.77
N PHE A 218 17.52 -39.51 7.71
CA PHE A 218 17.22 -39.37 9.13
C PHE A 218 16.38 -38.11 9.43
N MET A 219 16.74 -36.96 8.87
CA MET A 219 16.00 -35.71 9.08
C MET A 219 14.58 -35.76 8.47
N MET A 220 14.37 -36.58 7.45
CA MET A 220 13.04 -36.84 6.86
C MET A 220 12.22 -37.89 7.62
N SER A 221 12.81 -38.61 8.59
CA SER A 221 12.14 -39.75 9.23
C SER A 221 11.10 -39.36 10.29
N GLY A 222 11.03 -38.08 10.68
CA GLY A 222 10.07 -37.61 11.69
C GLY A 222 10.00 -36.09 11.79
N PRO A 223 9.08 -35.58 12.62
CA PRO A 223 8.84 -34.14 12.75
C PRO A 223 10.04 -33.45 13.40
N CYS A 224 10.50 -32.36 12.80
CA CYS A 224 11.51 -31.48 13.36
C CYS A 224 10.84 -30.26 13.99
N HIS A 225 11.52 -29.60 14.94
CA HIS A 225 11.06 -28.32 15.48
C HIS A 225 11.96 -27.20 14.99
N VAL A 226 11.47 -26.36 14.09
CA VAL A 226 12.23 -25.23 13.54
C VAL A 226 11.99 -24.00 14.41
N LEU A 227 13.07 -23.30 14.77
CA LEU A 227 13.07 -22.14 15.65
C LEU A 227 13.69 -20.93 14.94
N VAL A 228 13.11 -19.76 15.16
CA VAL A 228 13.71 -18.47 14.83
C VAL A 228 13.98 -17.73 16.12
N PHE A 229 15.21 -17.30 16.34
CA PHE A 229 15.58 -16.59 17.56
C PHE A 229 16.53 -15.42 17.30
N THR A 230 16.53 -14.46 18.23
CA THR A 230 17.27 -13.19 18.13
C THR A 230 18.08 -12.95 19.40
N LYS A 231 19.22 -12.25 19.31
CA LYS A 231 19.99 -11.81 20.48
C LYS A 231 19.87 -10.30 20.64
N LYS A 232 19.46 -9.82 21.83
CA LYS A 232 19.50 -8.39 22.17
C LYS A 232 20.94 -8.00 22.49
N LYS A 233 21.42 -6.89 21.94
CA LYS A 233 22.83 -6.52 21.94
C LYS A 233 23.14 -5.59 23.12
N ASP A 234 23.41 -6.16 24.29
CA ASP A 234 24.11 -5.44 25.35
C ASP A 234 25.35 -6.26 25.77
N THR A 235 26.46 -5.96 25.10
CA THR A 235 27.89 -6.13 25.46
C THR A 235 28.74 -6.43 24.21
N ALA A 236 29.93 -5.83 24.21
CA ALA A 236 30.87 -5.67 23.12
C ALA A 236 31.13 -6.91 22.25
N ALA A 237 31.30 -6.66 20.94
CA ALA A 237 31.82 -7.54 19.89
C ALA A 237 31.23 -8.96 19.81
N ILE A 238 30.60 -9.28 18.68
CA ILE A 238 30.36 -10.69 18.31
C ILE A 238 31.73 -11.37 18.18
N PRO A 239 32.08 -12.38 19.01
CA PRO A 239 33.18 -13.26 18.65
C PRO A 239 32.73 -13.96 17.38
N HIS A 240 33.51 -13.86 16.31
CA HIS A 240 33.23 -14.63 15.11
C HIS A 240 33.23 -16.10 15.51
N TRP A 241 32.12 -16.82 15.27
CA TRP A 241 31.95 -18.25 15.57
C TRP A 241 33.12 -19.13 15.07
N LYS A 242 33.86 -18.67 14.05
CA LYS A 242 35.08 -19.28 13.55
C LYS A 242 36.27 -19.28 14.52
N GLU A 243 36.35 -18.36 15.48
CA GLU A 243 37.47 -18.30 16.45
C GLU A 243 37.41 -19.45 17.48
N LEU A 244 36.30 -20.18 17.58
CA LEU A 244 36.14 -21.36 18.42
C LEU A 244 36.45 -22.68 17.69
N HIS A 245 36.85 -22.64 16.41
CA HIS A 245 36.97 -23.84 15.57
C HIS A 245 38.39 -24.41 15.39
N GLU A 246 39.44 -23.87 16.00
CA GLU A 246 40.82 -24.34 15.77
C GLU A 246 41.55 -24.75 17.06
N THR A 247 41.49 -26.03 17.44
CA THR A 247 42.60 -27.01 17.35
C THR A 247 42.34 -28.24 18.25
N HIS A 248 42.51 -29.43 17.64
CA HIS A 248 42.62 -30.72 18.30
C HIS A 248 44.06 -30.97 18.78
N ASP A 249 44.20 -31.80 19.82
CA ASP A 249 45.37 -32.58 20.23
C ASP A 249 46.60 -31.85 20.81
N SER A 250 46.74 -31.87 22.14
CA SER A 250 47.79 -32.65 22.85
C SER A 250 47.79 -32.36 24.35
N MET A 251 48.11 -33.39 25.15
CA MET A 251 48.15 -33.37 26.61
C MET A 251 49.23 -32.44 27.19
N SER A 252 48.91 -31.71 28.28
CA SER A 252 49.71 -31.68 29.53
C SER A 252 49.05 -30.84 30.63
N ASP A 253 49.21 -31.33 31.87
CA ASP A 253 48.80 -30.79 33.17
C ASP A 253 49.21 -29.32 33.45
N THR A 254 48.31 -28.51 34.03
CA THR A 254 48.38 -27.90 35.40
C THR A 254 47.59 -26.58 35.55
N SER A 255 46.66 -26.59 36.53
CA SER A 255 46.19 -25.50 37.44
C SER A 255 45.72 -24.13 36.91
N GLU A 256 44.41 -23.85 36.97
CA GLU A 256 43.69 -23.00 37.97
C GLU A 256 42.17 -22.93 37.65
N PRO A 257 41.24 -22.92 38.62
CA PRO A 257 39.83 -23.19 38.38
C PRO A 257 38.94 -21.96 38.63
N GLU A 258 38.57 -21.20 37.59
CA GLU A 258 37.40 -20.29 37.65
C GLU A 258 36.83 -19.86 36.29
N SER A 259 37.39 -20.30 35.15
CA SER A 259 36.87 -19.99 33.81
C SER A 259 36.25 -21.18 33.04
N GLU A 260 36.26 -22.39 33.60
CA GLU A 260 35.81 -23.60 32.88
C GLU A 260 34.29 -23.81 32.90
N LEU A 261 33.57 -23.28 33.89
CA LEU A 261 32.10 -23.50 34.00
C LEU A 261 31.28 -22.81 32.90
N ALA A 262 31.76 -21.68 32.36
CA ALA A 262 31.07 -20.96 31.29
C ALA A 262 31.41 -21.49 29.88
N LEU A 263 32.59 -22.10 29.70
CA LEU A 263 33.03 -22.66 28.42
C LEU A 263 32.41 -24.04 28.16
N VAL A 264 32.23 -24.85 29.22
CA VAL A 264 31.59 -26.18 29.14
C VAL A 264 30.08 -26.08 28.84
N GLU A 265 29.40 -24.99 29.25
CA GLU A 265 27.97 -24.79 28.93
C GLU A 265 27.73 -24.35 27.47
N ALA A 266 28.69 -23.65 26.84
CA ALA A 266 28.60 -23.24 25.44
C ALA A 266 28.83 -24.40 24.45
N GLU A 267 29.76 -25.33 24.78
CA GLU A 267 29.97 -26.57 24.00
C GLU A 267 28.73 -27.49 24.00
N SER A 268 27.87 -27.41 25.03
CA SER A 268 26.67 -28.25 25.15
C SER A 268 25.54 -27.87 24.20
N LEU A 269 25.42 -26.61 23.78
CA LEU A 269 24.25 -26.13 23.05
C LEU A 269 24.29 -26.48 21.55
N VAL A 270 25.50 -26.57 20.98
CA VAL A 270 25.74 -26.90 19.56
C VAL A 270 25.30 -28.33 19.22
N ASN A 271 25.33 -29.25 20.19
CA ASN A 271 24.90 -30.63 19.99
C ASN A 271 23.36 -30.81 20.05
N LEU A 272 22.61 -29.80 20.49
CA LEU A 272 21.15 -29.88 20.71
C LEU A 272 20.33 -29.20 19.61
N CYS A 273 20.90 -28.25 18.88
CA CYS A 273 20.23 -27.51 17.83
C CYS A 273 21.27 -27.08 16.79
N ASP A 274 21.07 -27.47 15.53
CA ASP A 274 21.97 -27.04 14.45
C ASP A 274 21.62 -25.59 14.09
N VAL A 275 22.57 -24.66 14.26
CA VAL A 275 22.39 -23.22 14.04
C VAL A 275 23.31 -22.75 12.91
N GLN A 276 22.82 -21.90 12.01
CA GLN A 276 23.65 -21.24 11.00
C GLN A 276 23.79 -19.74 11.25
N ASP A 277 25.03 -19.27 11.38
CA ASP A 277 25.38 -17.89 11.77
C ASP A 277 25.81 -16.99 10.60
N SER A 278 25.00 -16.92 9.55
CA SER A 278 25.25 -16.02 8.41
C SER A 278 24.03 -15.15 8.15
N ILE A 279 24.21 -13.82 8.13
CA ILE A 279 23.16 -12.80 7.90
C ILE A 279 22.45 -13.03 6.55
N GLU A 280 23.21 -13.47 5.55
CA GLU A 280 22.74 -13.72 4.19
C GLU A 280 22.00 -15.07 4.09
N ASP A 281 22.45 -16.08 4.85
CA ASP A 281 21.80 -17.40 4.92
C ASP A 281 20.50 -17.36 5.72
N ALA A 282 20.45 -16.62 6.84
CA ALA A 282 19.26 -16.50 7.67
C ALA A 282 18.09 -15.88 6.91
N SER A 283 18.32 -14.83 6.10
CA SER A 283 17.26 -14.19 5.30
C SER A 283 16.70 -15.12 4.23
N ARG A 284 17.58 -15.88 3.55
CA ARG A 284 17.19 -16.90 2.57
C ARG A 284 16.42 -18.05 3.21
N GLN A 285 16.85 -18.48 4.40
CA GLN A 285 16.23 -19.60 5.14
C GLN A 285 14.90 -19.20 5.79
N LEU A 286 14.76 -17.97 6.28
CA LEU A 286 13.50 -17.47 6.83
C LEU A 286 12.40 -17.52 5.77
N GLY A 287 12.66 -17.02 4.55
CA GLY A 287 11.69 -17.14 3.44
C GLY A 287 11.41 -18.58 2.99
N PHE A 288 12.30 -19.53 3.29
CA PHE A 288 12.19 -20.93 2.85
C PHE A 288 11.51 -21.85 3.89
N PHE A 289 11.81 -21.65 5.17
CA PHE A 289 11.20 -22.41 6.27
C PHE A 289 9.90 -21.78 6.76
N PHE A 290 9.81 -20.45 6.68
CA PHE A 290 8.66 -19.65 7.10
C PHE A 290 8.30 -18.60 6.03
N PRO A 291 7.65 -19.00 4.92
CA PRO A 291 7.28 -18.08 3.83
C PRO A 291 6.42 -16.89 4.28
N ASN A 292 5.71 -17.04 5.39
CA ASN A 292 4.86 -16.03 6.02
C ASN A 292 5.57 -15.26 7.15
N PHE A 293 6.85 -15.53 7.42
CA PHE A 293 7.62 -14.81 8.43
C PHE A 293 8.21 -13.54 7.82
N HIS A 294 7.56 -12.42 8.11
CA HIS A 294 8.03 -11.11 7.67
C HIS A 294 9.25 -10.67 8.48
N ILE A 295 10.41 -10.57 7.83
CA ILE A 295 11.66 -10.02 8.39
C ILE A 295 11.55 -8.52 8.69
N HIS A 296 10.48 -7.88 8.23
CA HIS A 296 10.15 -6.51 8.56
C HIS A 296 9.08 -6.45 9.65
N GLN A 297 9.50 -6.60 10.91
CA GLN A 297 8.94 -5.73 11.95
C GLN A 297 9.72 -4.41 11.92
N THR A 298 9.63 -3.68 10.80
CA THR A 298 9.37 -2.25 10.95
C THR A 298 8.12 -2.16 11.80
N GLU A 299 8.07 -1.30 12.82
CA GLU A 299 6.87 -1.01 13.61
C GLU A 299 5.64 -0.87 12.69
N GLN A 300 4.95 -1.98 12.42
CA GLN A 300 3.86 -1.98 11.47
C GLN A 300 2.68 -1.48 12.28
N ALA A 301 2.38 -0.20 12.13
CA ALA A 301 1.27 0.45 12.82
C ALA A 301 0.04 -0.46 12.75
N GLU A 302 -0.59 -0.69 13.91
CA GLU A 302 -1.75 -1.57 14.05
C GLU A 302 -2.81 -1.18 13.00
N LYS A 303 -3.42 -2.19 12.36
CA LYS A 303 -4.45 -1.99 11.35
C LYS A 303 -5.83 -2.32 11.93
N THR A 304 -6.84 -1.56 11.54
CA THR A 304 -8.26 -1.87 11.83
C THR A 304 -9.09 -1.73 10.56
N LEU A 305 -10.16 -2.52 10.47
CA LEU A 305 -11.14 -2.37 9.40
C LEU A 305 -12.13 -1.25 9.76
N ALA A 306 -12.44 -0.40 8.79
CA ALA A 306 -13.61 0.46 8.82
C ALA A 306 -14.49 0.20 7.59
N ILE A 307 -15.79 0.02 7.82
CA ILE A 307 -16.78 -0.10 6.73
C ILE A 307 -17.76 1.06 6.83
N ILE A 308 -17.90 1.79 5.73
CA ILE A 308 -18.90 2.83 5.54
C ILE A 308 -20.02 2.24 4.67
N ARG A 309 -21.21 2.11 5.25
CA ARG A 309 -22.36 1.47 4.62
C ARG A 309 -22.93 2.32 3.47
N PRO A 310 -23.66 1.72 2.50
CA PRO A 310 -24.05 2.41 1.27
C PRO A 310 -24.84 3.71 1.47
N THR A 311 -25.76 3.73 2.44
CA THR A 311 -26.61 4.89 2.70
C THR A 311 -25.77 6.10 3.15
N LEU A 312 -24.92 5.92 4.16
CA LEU A 312 -24.00 6.98 4.60
C LEU A 312 -22.99 7.37 3.51
N LEU A 313 -22.45 6.38 2.78
CA LEU A 313 -21.49 6.63 1.71
C LEU A 313 -22.10 7.56 0.64
N LYS A 314 -23.38 7.36 0.29
CA LYS A 314 -24.08 8.18 -0.69
C LYS A 314 -24.29 9.62 -0.21
N GLU A 315 -24.61 9.82 1.07
CA GLU A 315 -24.99 11.13 1.60
C GLU A 315 -23.79 11.97 2.06
N ARG A 316 -22.79 11.35 2.72
CA ARG A 316 -21.75 12.08 3.48
C ARG A 316 -20.35 11.47 3.35
N ARG A 317 -19.97 10.95 2.17
CA ARG A 317 -18.64 10.38 1.88
C ARG A 317 -17.48 11.24 2.34
N ASP A 318 -17.40 12.48 1.86
CA ASP A 318 -16.23 13.32 2.07
C ASP A 318 -16.10 13.73 3.54
N SER A 319 -17.24 13.98 4.20
CA SER A 319 -17.28 14.33 5.62
C SER A 319 -16.72 13.23 6.51
N ILE A 320 -17.13 11.96 6.32
CA ILE A 320 -16.63 10.87 7.16
C ILE A 320 -15.15 10.57 6.88
N ILE A 321 -14.72 10.65 5.61
CA ILE A 321 -13.31 10.42 5.25
C ILE A 321 -12.41 11.51 5.84
N GLN A 322 -12.85 12.77 5.78
CA GLN A 322 -12.11 13.88 6.38
C GLN A 322 -12.03 13.69 7.90
N ARG A 323 -13.15 13.35 8.56
CA ARG A 323 -13.16 13.10 10.00
C ARG A 323 -12.22 11.97 10.43
N ILE A 324 -12.11 10.89 9.66
CA ILE A 324 -11.16 9.79 9.92
C ILE A 324 -9.71 10.31 9.86
N LYS A 325 -9.39 11.17 8.88
CA LYS A 325 -8.06 11.76 8.72
C LYS A 325 -7.73 12.78 9.81
N ASP A 326 -8.69 13.62 10.17
CA ASP A 326 -8.54 14.63 11.23
C ASP A 326 -8.22 14.00 12.58
N ASP A 327 -8.69 12.77 12.79
CA ASP A 327 -8.42 12.00 13.98
C ASP A 327 -7.03 11.30 13.96
N GLY A 328 -6.30 11.42 12.86
CA GLY A 328 -4.93 10.91 12.72
C GLY A 328 -4.81 9.48 12.20
N PHE A 329 -5.88 8.90 11.65
CA PHE A 329 -5.76 7.64 10.92
C PHE A 329 -5.16 7.86 9.53
N LYS A 330 -4.24 6.96 9.15
CA LYS A 330 -3.79 6.83 7.76
C LYS A 330 -4.60 5.74 7.07
N ILE A 331 -5.11 6.02 5.88
CA ILE A 331 -5.80 5.02 5.06
C ILE A 331 -4.72 4.23 4.31
N ALA A 332 -4.40 3.03 4.77
CA ALA A 332 -3.44 2.16 4.09
C ALA A 332 -4.04 1.53 2.83
N MET A 333 -5.31 1.12 2.89
CA MET A 333 -6.03 0.53 1.76
C MET A 333 -7.47 0.99 1.76
N GLN A 334 -8.07 1.07 0.58
CA GLN A 334 -9.50 1.32 0.42
C GLN A 334 -10.05 0.57 -0.78
N LYS A 335 -11.30 0.12 -0.69
CA LYS A 335 -11.99 -0.58 -1.77
C LYS A 335 -13.48 -0.25 -1.73
N GLU A 336 -14.04 0.09 -2.88
CA GLU A 336 -15.48 0.26 -3.03
C GLU A 336 -16.05 -1.03 -3.65
N ILE A 337 -16.98 -1.68 -2.95
CA ILE A 337 -17.51 -3.00 -3.32
C ILE A 337 -19.02 -3.05 -3.13
N ILE A 338 -19.73 -3.67 -4.08
CA ILE A 338 -21.14 -4.06 -3.90
C ILE A 338 -21.12 -5.50 -3.40
N LEU A 339 -21.61 -5.73 -2.19
CA LEU A 339 -21.59 -7.05 -1.58
C LEU A 339 -22.77 -7.90 -2.06
N SER A 340 -22.51 -9.17 -2.34
CA SER A 340 -23.57 -10.16 -2.56
C SER A 340 -24.18 -10.58 -1.22
N GLU A 341 -25.41 -11.12 -1.25
CA GLU A 341 -26.04 -11.68 -0.06
C GLU A 341 -25.18 -12.77 0.60
N GLU A 342 -24.55 -13.63 -0.20
CA GLU A 342 -23.63 -14.66 0.28
C GLU A 342 -22.44 -14.04 1.04
N GLN A 343 -21.79 -13.03 0.47
CA GLN A 343 -20.67 -12.35 1.11
C GLN A 343 -21.07 -11.69 2.43
N VAL A 344 -22.25 -11.06 2.49
CA VAL A 344 -22.76 -10.44 3.72
C VAL A 344 -23.03 -11.51 4.79
N ARG A 345 -23.63 -12.64 4.43
CA ARG A 345 -23.89 -13.76 5.35
C ARG A 345 -22.60 -14.41 5.84
N THR A 346 -21.59 -14.56 4.99
CA THR A 346 -20.28 -15.07 5.39
C THR A 346 -19.58 -14.12 6.33
N PHE A 347 -19.56 -12.81 6.01
CA PHE A 347 -18.87 -11.80 6.81
C PHE A 347 -19.54 -11.58 8.18
N TYR A 348 -20.87 -11.47 8.22
CA TYR A 348 -21.63 -11.27 9.46
C TYR A 348 -22.26 -12.57 9.97
N ASN A 349 -21.58 -13.70 9.83
CA ASN A 349 -22.12 -15.02 10.17
C ASN A 349 -22.63 -15.11 11.62
N GLU A 350 -21.94 -14.47 12.56
CA GLU A 350 -22.33 -14.42 13.98
C GLU A 350 -23.66 -13.69 14.22
N HIS A 351 -24.06 -12.82 13.29
CA HIS A 351 -25.26 -12.00 13.38
C HIS A 351 -26.45 -12.60 12.63
N VAL A 352 -26.29 -13.70 11.88
CA VAL A 352 -27.34 -14.23 10.99
C VAL A 352 -28.65 -14.54 11.72
N ASN A 353 -28.58 -14.89 13.01
CA ASN A 353 -29.74 -15.23 13.83
C ASN A 353 -30.32 -14.04 14.62
N GLU A 354 -29.78 -12.84 14.45
CA GLU A 354 -30.23 -11.64 15.15
C GLU A 354 -31.41 -10.97 14.41
N ASP A 355 -32.37 -10.41 15.16
CA ASP A 355 -33.60 -9.83 14.60
C ASP A 355 -33.34 -8.64 13.65
N TYR A 356 -32.22 -7.92 13.82
CA TYR A 356 -31.83 -6.81 12.95
C TYR A 356 -31.07 -7.24 11.70
N PHE A 357 -30.69 -8.51 11.58
CA PHE A 357 -29.88 -9.01 10.46
C PHE A 357 -30.55 -8.84 9.09
N PRO A 358 -31.87 -9.06 8.91
CA PRO A 358 -32.52 -8.81 7.62
C PRO A 358 -32.35 -7.36 7.13
N VAL A 359 -32.43 -6.40 8.04
CA VAL A 359 -32.24 -4.98 7.72
C VAL A 359 -30.77 -4.68 7.40
N LEU A 360 -29.84 -5.29 8.14
CA LEU A 360 -28.41 -5.21 7.83
C LEU A 360 -28.12 -5.75 6.43
N LEU A 361 -28.67 -6.91 6.09
CA LEU A 361 -28.48 -7.56 4.80
C LEU A 361 -29.01 -6.69 3.65
N GLU A 362 -30.22 -6.15 3.79
CA GLU A 362 -30.78 -5.21 2.82
C GLU A 362 -29.89 -3.98 2.64
N GLN A 363 -29.42 -3.37 3.75
CA GLN A 363 -28.56 -2.20 3.68
C GLN A 363 -27.21 -2.47 3.00
N MET A 364 -26.55 -3.59 3.32
CA MET A 364 -25.23 -3.93 2.75
C MET A 364 -25.30 -4.32 1.26
N THR A 365 -26.44 -4.84 0.80
CA THR A 365 -26.67 -5.22 -0.60
C THR A 365 -27.31 -4.12 -1.46
N SER A 366 -27.76 -3.02 -0.83
CA SER A 366 -28.45 -1.91 -1.51
C SER A 366 -27.57 -1.06 -2.43
N GLY A 367 -26.24 -1.15 -2.32
CA GLY A 367 -25.34 -0.29 -3.08
C GLY A 367 -23.86 -0.46 -2.74
N PRO A 368 -23.00 0.44 -3.24
CA PRO A 368 -21.56 0.38 -2.99
C PRO A 368 -21.26 0.64 -1.51
N THR A 369 -20.42 -0.21 -0.94
CA THR A 369 -19.86 -0.12 0.40
C THR A 369 -18.40 0.29 0.28
N LEU A 370 -17.95 1.24 1.10
CA LEU A 370 -16.54 1.62 1.16
C LEU A 370 -15.88 0.93 2.34
N VAL A 371 -14.91 0.07 2.04
CA VAL A 371 -14.10 -0.65 3.02
C VAL A 371 -12.72 0.00 3.09
N LEU A 372 -12.25 0.30 4.30
CA LEU A 372 -10.98 0.95 4.57
C LEU A 372 -10.14 0.08 5.51
N ALA A 373 -8.86 -0.05 5.21
CA ALA A 373 -7.85 -0.49 6.17
C ALA A 373 -7.18 0.76 6.75
N LEU A 374 -7.47 1.05 8.01
CA LEU A 374 -6.94 2.21 8.71
C LEU A 374 -5.73 1.81 9.54
N THR A 375 -4.72 2.66 9.58
CA THR A 375 -3.49 2.44 10.36
C THR A 375 -3.24 3.58 11.33
N ARG A 376 -2.87 3.20 12.56
CA ARG A 376 -2.54 4.09 13.67
C ARG A 376 -1.92 3.27 14.80
N GLU A 377 -1.23 3.92 15.72
CA GLU A 377 -1.00 3.34 17.04
C GLU A 377 -2.35 3.07 17.74
N ASN A 378 -2.51 1.87 18.30
CA ASN A 378 -3.74 1.45 19.00
C ASN A 378 -5.01 1.56 18.13
N ALA A 379 -4.89 1.37 16.81
CA ALA A 379 -5.93 1.63 15.81
C ALA A 379 -7.29 1.00 16.13
N VAL A 380 -7.33 -0.26 16.56
CA VAL A 380 -8.60 -0.96 16.84
C VAL A 380 -9.30 -0.31 18.03
N SER A 381 -8.59 -0.12 19.13
CA SER A 381 -9.16 0.47 20.35
C SER A 381 -9.61 1.91 20.12
N HIS A 382 -8.82 2.68 19.36
CA HIS A 382 -9.12 4.08 19.08
C HIS A 382 -10.33 4.20 18.16
N TRP A 383 -10.38 3.41 17.08
CA TRP A 383 -11.50 3.42 16.14
C TRP A 383 -12.81 3.06 16.84
N ARG A 384 -12.79 2.06 17.72
CA ARG A 384 -13.95 1.71 18.55
C ARG A 384 -14.40 2.83 19.47
N SER A 385 -13.45 3.54 20.10
CA SER A 385 -13.75 4.69 20.95
C SER A 385 -14.47 5.79 20.16
N LEU A 386 -14.01 6.09 18.94
CA LEU A 386 -14.67 7.07 18.08
C LEU A 386 -16.04 6.63 17.60
N LEU A 387 -16.19 5.35 17.25
CA LEU A 387 -17.46 4.80 16.80
C LEU A 387 -18.54 4.92 17.87
N GLY A 388 -18.18 4.75 19.14
CA GLY A 388 -19.12 4.73 20.25
C GLY A 388 -19.98 3.45 20.29
N PRO A 389 -21.06 3.45 21.09
CA PRO A 389 -21.94 2.29 21.28
C PRO A 389 -22.46 1.68 19.98
N LYS A 390 -22.77 0.37 19.98
CA LYS A 390 -23.18 -0.37 18.77
C LYS A 390 -24.58 0.03 18.28
N THR A 391 -25.48 0.30 19.21
CA THR A 391 -26.85 0.70 18.89
C THR A 391 -26.91 2.22 18.75
N LEU A 392 -27.76 2.71 17.84
CA LEU A 392 -27.94 4.15 17.64
C LEU A 392 -28.56 4.81 18.88
N GLU A 393 -29.45 4.13 19.57
CA GLU A 393 -30.09 4.65 20.78
C GLU A 393 -29.07 4.90 21.90
N GLU A 394 -28.20 3.92 22.18
CA GLU A 394 -27.12 4.09 23.17
C GLU A 394 -26.12 5.15 22.71
N ALA A 395 -25.75 5.16 21.42
CA ALA A 395 -24.80 6.14 20.89
C ALA A 395 -25.33 7.57 21.05
N CYS A 396 -26.57 7.85 20.64
CA CYS A 396 -27.16 9.18 20.76
C CYS A 396 -27.36 9.62 22.21
N LYS A 397 -27.60 8.68 23.14
CA LYS A 397 -27.89 9.00 24.55
C LYS A 397 -26.63 9.13 25.40
N GLU A 398 -25.69 8.20 25.25
CA GLU A 398 -24.51 8.07 26.11
C GLU A 398 -23.28 8.79 25.54
N ASN A 399 -23.17 8.85 24.21
CA ASN A 399 -22.03 9.48 23.52
C ASN A 399 -22.46 10.17 22.22
N PRO A 400 -23.18 11.31 22.31
CA PRO A 400 -23.70 12.02 21.14
C PRO A 400 -22.61 12.53 20.19
N ASP A 401 -21.37 12.65 20.66
CA ASP A 401 -20.21 13.05 19.86
C ASP A 401 -19.53 11.88 19.11
N SER A 402 -20.00 10.65 19.34
CA SER A 402 -19.51 9.47 18.62
C SER A 402 -19.89 9.50 17.14
N LEU A 403 -19.08 8.86 16.31
CA LEU A 403 -19.32 8.81 14.87
C LEU A 403 -20.65 8.12 14.54
N ARG A 404 -21.08 7.12 15.30
CA ARG A 404 -22.38 6.47 15.06
C ARG A 404 -23.56 7.37 15.36
N ALA A 405 -23.45 8.25 16.37
CA ALA A 405 -24.47 9.25 16.66
C ALA A 405 -24.47 10.36 15.60
N GLN A 406 -23.30 10.95 15.31
CA GLN A 406 -23.17 12.07 14.37
C GLN A 406 -23.50 11.70 12.92
N TYR A 407 -23.21 10.46 12.51
CA TYR A 407 -23.47 9.96 11.16
C TYR A 407 -24.68 9.03 11.07
N ALA A 408 -25.59 9.07 12.06
CA ALA A 408 -26.89 8.42 11.94
C ALA A 408 -27.65 8.95 10.72
N VAL A 409 -28.37 8.07 10.03
CA VAL A 409 -29.20 8.44 8.88
C VAL A 409 -30.66 8.25 9.26
N ASP A 410 -31.49 9.23 8.93
CA ASP A 410 -32.92 9.22 9.24
C ASP A 410 -33.60 8.00 8.61
N ASN A 411 -34.51 7.38 9.38
CA ASN A 411 -35.29 6.20 8.97
C ASN A 411 -34.48 4.92 8.72
N VAL A 412 -33.20 4.86 9.13
CA VAL A 412 -32.41 3.62 9.10
C VAL A 412 -32.12 3.16 10.54
N PRO A 413 -32.65 2.01 10.98
CA PRO A 413 -32.60 1.60 12.39
C PRO A 413 -31.24 1.00 12.81
N ILE A 414 -30.23 1.01 11.94
CA ILE A 414 -28.91 0.43 12.19
C ILE A 414 -27.82 1.49 12.04
N ASN A 415 -26.73 1.34 12.80
CA ASN A 415 -25.56 2.19 12.65
C ASN A 415 -24.99 2.11 11.22
N GLN A 416 -24.29 3.16 10.79
CA GLN A 416 -23.78 3.28 9.41
C GLN A 416 -22.29 2.95 9.27
N LEU A 417 -21.64 2.64 10.39
CA LEU A 417 -20.20 2.47 10.50
C LEU A 417 -19.89 1.20 11.29
N HIS A 418 -19.15 0.30 10.64
CA HIS A 418 -18.59 -0.89 11.27
C HIS A 418 -17.10 -0.72 11.50
N GLY A 419 -16.62 -1.32 12.58
CA GLY A 419 -15.22 -1.39 12.94
C GLY A 419 -14.93 -2.68 13.69
N SER A 420 -13.74 -3.21 13.47
CA SER A 420 -13.30 -4.46 14.08
C SER A 420 -13.37 -4.40 15.60
N SER A 421 -13.70 -5.53 16.24
CA SER A 421 -13.86 -5.56 17.69
C SER A 421 -12.58 -5.82 18.46
N THR A 422 -11.70 -6.62 17.89
CA THR A 422 -10.39 -6.98 18.43
C THR A 422 -9.33 -6.92 17.33
N PRO A 423 -8.02 -6.92 17.66
CA PRO A 423 -6.96 -7.06 16.67
C PRO A 423 -7.09 -8.35 15.83
N ASP A 424 -7.52 -9.46 16.45
CA ASP A 424 -7.74 -10.73 15.76
C ASP A 424 -8.90 -10.64 14.76
N ASP A 425 -10.00 -9.96 15.14
CA ASP A 425 -11.11 -9.70 14.21
C ASP A 425 -10.64 -8.79 13.08
N ALA A 426 -9.86 -7.75 13.40
CA ALA A 426 -9.32 -6.85 12.40
C ALA A 426 -8.49 -7.60 11.36
N GLN A 427 -7.64 -8.52 11.79
CA GLN A 427 -6.86 -9.35 10.88
C GLN A 427 -7.76 -10.19 9.95
N LYS A 428 -8.71 -10.94 10.52
CA LYS A 428 -9.62 -11.80 9.73
C LYS A 428 -10.48 -10.99 8.76
N GLU A 429 -11.02 -9.87 9.23
CA GLU A 429 -11.87 -9.01 8.42
C GLU A 429 -11.07 -8.30 7.31
N LEU A 430 -9.84 -7.87 7.61
CA LEU A 430 -8.93 -7.30 6.60
C LEU A 430 -8.56 -8.35 5.55
N GLU A 431 -8.27 -9.58 5.95
CA GLU A 431 -7.99 -10.68 5.03
C GLU A 431 -9.20 -11.01 4.14
N PHE A 432 -10.42 -10.92 4.68
CA PHE A 432 -11.65 -11.11 3.90
C PHE A 432 -11.82 -10.08 2.77
N PHE A 433 -11.51 -8.80 3.03
CA PHE A 433 -11.72 -7.72 2.04
C PHE A 433 -10.47 -7.37 1.21
N PHE A 434 -9.29 -7.59 1.77
CA PHE A 434 -7.98 -7.31 1.20
C PHE A 434 -7.10 -8.57 1.26
N PRO A 435 -7.54 -9.70 0.67
CA PRO A 435 -6.73 -10.91 0.68
C PRO A 435 -5.41 -10.65 0.00
N GLN A 436 -4.36 -11.32 0.47
CA GLN A 436 -3.11 -11.37 -0.26
C GLN A 436 -3.36 -12.12 -1.57
N GLU A 437 -3.17 -11.43 -2.69
CA GLU A 437 -3.42 -11.97 -4.01
C GLU A 437 -2.10 -12.15 -4.76
N GLN A 438 -2.11 -13.08 -5.70
CA GLN A 438 -1.07 -13.22 -6.70
C GLN A 438 -1.62 -12.81 -8.06
N THR A 439 -0.81 -12.11 -8.84
CA THR A 439 -1.11 -11.76 -10.22
C THR A 439 0.01 -12.18 -11.15
N PHE A 440 -0.37 -12.50 -12.39
CA PHE A 440 0.57 -12.69 -13.48
C PHE A 440 1.00 -11.33 -14.02
N ALA A 441 2.30 -11.13 -14.11
CA ALA A 441 2.90 -9.98 -14.76
C ALA A 441 3.92 -10.41 -15.81
N LEU A 442 3.96 -9.66 -16.91
CA LEU A 442 4.89 -9.92 -18.00
C LEU A 442 5.44 -8.60 -18.53
N ILE A 443 6.76 -8.52 -18.69
CA ILE A 443 7.45 -7.46 -19.44
C ILE A 443 7.70 -7.98 -20.84
N LYS A 444 7.18 -7.25 -21.85
CA LYS A 444 7.22 -7.63 -23.26
C LYS A 444 8.63 -7.54 -23.82
N PRO A 445 8.96 -8.30 -24.89
CA PRO A 445 10.33 -8.38 -25.40
C PRO A 445 10.98 -7.04 -25.72
N GLU A 446 10.21 -6.09 -26.25
CA GLU A 446 10.74 -4.77 -26.58
C GLU A 446 11.14 -3.97 -25.33
N ALA A 447 10.31 -3.97 -24.29
CA ALA A 447 10.63 -3.28 -23.04
C ALA A 447 11.69 -4.00 -22.22
N VAL A 448 11.86 -5.33 -22.38
CA VAL A 448 12.96 -6.07 -21.76
C VAL A 448 14.32 -5.55 -22.24
N LYS A 449 14.44 -5.19 -23.52
CA LYS A 449 15.72 -4.73 -24.10
C LYS A 449 16.20 -3.39 -23.52
N THR A 450 15.27 -2.50 -23.17
CA THR A 450 15.61 -1.09 -22.83
C THR A 450 15.19 -0.65 -21.44
N HIS A 451 14.16 -1.26 -20.84
CA HIS A 451 13.49 -0.74 -19.64
C HIS A 451 13.24 -1.80 -18.56
N LYS A 452 13.84 -2.99 -18.67
CA LYS A 452 13.64 -4.09 -17.70
C LYS A 452 13.87 -3.62 -16.26
N ASP A 453 15.04 -3.05 -15.97
CA ASP A 453 15.44 -2.72 -14.60
C ASP A 453 14.59 -1.58 -14.02
N ASP A 454 14.21 -0.59 -14.84
CA ASP A 454 13.32 0.50 -14.44
C ASP A 454 11.92 -0.01 -14.08
N ILE A 455 11.37 -0.92 -14.88
CA ILE A 455 10.06 -1.52 -14.63
C ILE A 455 10.12 -2.39 -13.36
N MET A 456 11.18 -3.17 -13.18
CA MET A 456 11.39 -3.99 -11.99
C MET A 456 11.51 -3.13 -10.72
N LYS A 457 12.15 -1.96 -10.82
CA LYS A 457 12.24 -0.99 -9.73
C LYS A 457 10.85 -0.44 -9.38
N GLN A 458 10.05 -0.03 -10.36
CA GLN A 458 8.69 0.44 -10.10
C GLN A 458 7.77 -0.61 -9.48
N VAL A 459 7.91 -1.87 -9.88
CA VAL A 459 7.18 -2.99 -9.27
C VAL A 459 7.48 -3.07 -7.76
N LYS A 460 8.76 -2.97 -7.38
CA LYS A 460 9.17 -3.00 -5.97
C LYS A 460 8.71 -1.75 -5.21
N GLU A 461 8.90 -0.56 -5.79
CA GLU A 461 8.48 0.72 -5.18
C GLU A 461 6.95 0.79 -5.01
N ALA A 462 6.19 0.16 -5.89
CA ALA A 462 4.75 0.00 -5.75
C ALA A 462 4.33 -1.04 -4.69
N GLY A 463 5.28 -1.64 -3.98
CA GLY A 463 5.04 -2.55 -2.87
C GLY A 463 4.70 -3.99 -3.27
N PHE A 464 4.99 -4.40 -4.51
CA PHE A 464 4.83 -5.79 -4.90
C PHE A 464 6.01 -6.63 -4.44
N SER A 465 5.70 -7.81 -3.89
CA SER A 465 6.69 -8.88 -3.70
C SER A 465 6.74 -9.76 -4.93
N ILE A 466 7.92 -10.01 -5.48
CA ILE A 466 8.09 -10.91 -6.63
C ILE A 466 8.29 -12.33 -6.10
N SER A 467 7.27 -13.17 -6.20
CA SER A 467 7.30 -14.55 -5.68
C SER A 467 8.02 -15.51 -6.62
N LYS A 468 7.88 -15.31 -7.93
CA LYS A 468 8.61 -16.06 -8.96
C LYS A 468 8.97 -15.12 -10.10
N ILE A 469 10.11 -15.37 -10.74
CA ILE A 469 10.56 -14.66 -11.93
C ILE A 469 11.30 -15.61 -12.85
N LYS A 470 11.06 -15.49 -14.17
CA LYS A 470 11.89 -16.10 -15.20
C LYS A 470 11.95 -15.21 -16.43
N GLU A 471 13.02 -15.34 -17.19
CA GLU A 471 13.18 -14.70 -18.49
C GLU A 471 13.23 -15.77 -19.56
N GLU A 472 12.31 -15.72 -20.51
CA GLU A 472 12.10 -16.79 -21.49
C GLU A 472 11.58 -16.21 -22.82
N ALA A 473 12.09 -16.73 -23.94
CA ALA A 473 11.51 -16.45 -25.25
C ALA A 473 10.23 -17.25 -25.42
N LEU A 474 9.09 -16.56 -25.53
CA LEU A 474 7.80 -17.23 -25.66
C LEU A 474 7.71 -17.96 -27.00
N THR A 475 7.19 -19.20 -26.96
CA THR A 475 6.77 -19.85 -28.20
C THR A 475 5.51 -19.19 -28.75
N ARG A 476 5.25 -19.40 -30.05
CA ARG A 476 4.03 -18.91 -30.69
C ARG A 476 2.77 -19.45 -30.01
N GLU A 477 2.81 -20.71 -29.58
CA GLU A 477 1.72 -21.38 -28.86
C GLU A 477 1.48 -20.73 -27.50
N MET A 478 2.54 -20.41 -26.75
CA MET A 478 2.43 -19.71 -25.47
C MET A 478 1.85 -18.30 -25.66
N ALA A 479 2.36 -17.54 -26.63
CA ALA A 479 1.85 -16.22 -26.95
C ALA A 479 0.37 -16.28 -27.37
N ALA A 480 -0.01 -17.21 -28.25
CA ALA A 480 -1.40 -17.41 -28.66
C ALA A 480 -2.32 -17.73 -27.46
N GLN A 481 -1.86 -18.55 -26.52
CA GLN A 481 -2.63 -18.90 -25.33
C GLN A 481 -2.85 -17.68 -24.40
N PHE A 482 -1.82 -16.85 -24.17
CA PHE A 482 -1.96 -15.63 -23.35
C PHE A 482 -2.91 -14.59 -23.97
N TYR A 483 -3.02 -14.57 -25.30
CA TYR A 483 -3.83 -13.61 -26.04
C TYR A 483 -5.06 -14.23 -26.70
N LYS A 484 -5.49 -15.41 -26.25
CA LYS A 484 -6.61 -16.17 -26.83
C LYS A 484 -7.90 -15.34 -26.93
N ASP A 485 -8.17 -14.48 -25.96
CA ASP A 485 -9.33 -13.57 -25.96
C ASP A 485 -9.29 -12.49 -27.06
N HIS A 486 -8.20 -12.43 -27.83
CA HIS A 486 -8.03 -11.53 -28.97
C HIS A 486 -7.99 -12.28 -30.31
N GLU A 487 -8.17 -13.59 -30.31
CA GLU A 487 -8.23 -14.40 -31.53
C GLU A 487 -9.33 -13.88 -32.47
N GLY A 488 -9.00 -13.77 -33.77
CA GLY A 488 -9.88 -13.22 -34.79
C GLY A 488 -9.89 -11.69 -34.90
N LYS A 489 -9.21 -10.95 -34.01
CA LYS A 489 -9.03 -9.50 -34.18
C LYS A 489 -7.94 -9.21 -35.24
N PRO A 490 -8.06 -8.11 -36.03
CA PRO A 490 -7.11 -7.79 -37.10
C PRO A 490 -5.64 -7.66 -36.67
N PHE A 491 -5.41 -7.34 -35.39
CA PHE A 491 -4.08 -7.13 -34.80
C PHE A 491 -3.51 -8.37 -34.08
N TYR A 492 -4.27 -9.46 -33.99
CA TYR A 492 -3.88 -10.65 -33.20
C TYR A 492 -2.58 -11.29 -33.69
N GLU A 493 -2.46 -11.50 -34.99
CA GLU A 493 -1.26 -12.11 -35.59
C GLU A 493 -0.01 -11.26 -35.39
N GLN A 494 -0.16 -9.93 -35.47
CA GLN A 494 0.94 -9.00 -35.23
C GLN A 494 1.35 -9.02 -33.76
N LEU A 495 0.37 -9.03 -32.84
CA LEU A 495 0.62 -9.13 -31.41
C LEU A 495 1.37 -10.42 -31.05
N VAL A 496 0.95 -11.56 -31.58
CA VAL A 496 1.64 -12.84 -31.38
C VAL A 496 3.07 -12.78 -31.94
N SER A 497 3.26 -12.20 -33.13
CA SER A 497 4.60 -12.00 -33.71
C SER A 497 5.50 -11.21 -32.76
N CYS A 498 5.06 -10.04 -32.31
CA CYS A 498 5.83 -9.18 -31.40
C CYS A 498 6.24 -9.88 -30.10
N MET A 499 5.37 -10.75 -29.58
CA MET A 499 5.65 -11.51 -28.35
C MET A 499 6.68 -12.63 -28.53
N THR A 500 6.90 -13.08 -29.77
CA THR A 500 7.88 -14.13 -30.12
C THR A 500 9.22 -13.59 -30.63
N GLU A 501 9.37 -12.26 -30.75
CA GLU A 501 10.58 -11.62 -31.29
C GLU A 501 11.78 -11.62 -30.33
N GLY A 502 11.58 -11.96 -29.05
CA GLY A 502 12.65 -11.98 -28.07
C GLY A 502 12.22 -12.50 -26.70
N PRO A 503 13.13 -12.48 -25.72
CA PRO A 503 12.84 -12.90 -24.35
C PRO A 503 11.84 -11.95 -23.68
N SER A 504 10.86 -12.51 -22.98
CA SER A 504 9.98 -11.79 -22.06
C SER A 504 10.38 -12.08 -20.62
N VAL A 505 10.19 -11.14 -19.72
CA VAL A 505 10.33 -11.38 -18.27
C VAL A 505 8.95 -11.67 -17.70
N ILE A 506 8.78 -12.87 -17.16
CA ILE A 506 7.52 -13.37 -16.61
C ILE A 506 7.65 -13.41 -15.09
N MET A 507 6.66 -12.89 -14.38
CA MET A 507 6.68 -12.76 -12.94
C MET A 507 5.35 -13.17 -12.31
N VAL A 508 5.44 -13.70 -11.09
CA VAL A 508 4.32 -13.79 -10.15
C VAL A 508 4.50 -12.69 -9.13
N LEU A 509 3.60 -11.72 -9.12
CA LEU A 509 3.62 -10.61 -8.16
C LEU A 509 2.59 -10.87 -7.06
N SER A 510 2.99 -10.66 -5.81
CA SER A 510 2.17 -10.82 -4.62
C SER A 510 1.98 -9.47 -3.92
N LYS A 511 0.72 -9.11 -3.64
CA LYS A 511 0.29 -7.90 -2.92
C LYS A 511 -1.20 -8.03 -2.55
N GLU A 512 -1.69 -7.29 -1.57
CA GLU A 512 -3.14 -7.12 -1.40
C GLU A 512 -3.76 -6.50 -2.66
N ASN A 513 -4.86 -7.07 -3.17
CA ASN A 513 -5.47 -6.71 -4.46
C ASN A 513 -4.46 -6.67 -5.63
N ALA A 514 -3.50 -7.61 -5.67
CA ALA A 514 -2.40 -7.61 -6.63
C ALA A 514 -2.84 -7.41 -8.08
N VAL A 515 -3.96 -8.03 -8.49
CA VAL A 515 -4.46 -7.88 -9.88
C VAL A 515 -4.87 -6.44 -10.18
N GLU A 516 -5.64 -5.82 -9.29
CA GLU A 516 -6.12 -4.44 -9.46
C GLU A 516 -4.97 -3.43 -9.39
N GLU A 517 -4.11 -3.59 -8.39
CA GLU A 517 -2.94 -2.72 -8.20
C GLU A 517 -1.96 -2.84 -9.37
N TRP A 518 -1.76 -4.04 -9.94
CA TRP A 518 -0.88 -4.22 -11.09
C TRP A 518 -1.47 -3.56 -12.33
N ARG A 519 -2.80 -3.69 -12.54
CA ARG A 519 -3.49 -3.00 -13.64
C ARG A 519 -3.41 -1.49 -13.52
N LYS A 520 -3.52 -0.95 -12.30
CA LYS A 520 -3.34 0.47 -12.02
C LYS A 520 -1.91 0.93 -12.32
N LEU A 521 -0.91 0.16 -11.92
CA LEU A 521 0.51 0.44 -12.20
C LEU A 521 0.84 0.38 -13.70
N MET A 522 0.24 -0.58 -14.43
CA MET A 522 0.37 -0.66 -15.89
C MET A 522 -0.27 0.55 -16.59
N GLY A 523 -1.49 0.91 -16.21
CA GLY A 523 -2.31 1.91 -16.89
C GLY A 523 -3.04 1.40 -18.14
N PRO A 524 -3.76 2.28 -18.88
CA PRO A 524 -4.49 1.97 -20.10
C PRO A 524 -3.64 1.27 -21.15
N THR A 525 -4.26 0.43 -21.97
CA THR A 525 -3.56 -0.35 -23.01
C THR A 525 -2.96 0.54 -24.10
N ASP A 526 -3.63 1.65 -24.42
CA ASP A 526 -3.14 2.66 -25.36
C ASP A 526 -2.14 3.60 -24.65
N PRO A 527 -0.88 3.68 -25.09
CA PRO A 527 0.12 4.56 -24.51
C PRO A 527 -0.23 6.04 -24.53
N GLU A 528 -0.92 6.52 -25.57
CA GLU A 528 -1.31 7.93 -25.70
C GLU A 528 -2.47 8.29 -24.77
N GLU A 529 -3.33 7.32 -24.47
CA GLU A 529 -4.32 7.42 -23.40
C GLU A 529 -3.64 7.37 -22.03
N ALA A 530 -2.71 6.44 -21.83
CA ALA A 530 -1.95 6.30 -20.58
C ALA A 530 -1.19 7.59 -20.24
N LYS A 531 -0.49 8.21 -21.19
CA LYS A 531 0.20 9.50 -21.01
C LYS A 531 -0.74 10.63 -20.58
N LYS A 532 -2.01 10.60 -21.00
CA LYS A 532 -3.01 11.63 -20.65
C LYS A 532 -3.63 11.41 -19.28
N ILE A 533 -3.99 10.17 -18.95
CA ILE A 533 -4.80 9.84 -17.77
C ILE A 533 -3.93 9.45 -16.58
N CYS A 534 -2.82 8.75 -16.82
CA CYS A 534 -1.91 8.26 -15.79
C CYS A 534 -0.45 8.32 -16.28
N PRO A 535 0.15 9.52 -16.41
CA PRO A 535 1.48 9.71 -17.01
C PRO A 535 2.62 8.97 -16.27
N GLN A 536 2.38 8.57 -15.02
CA GLN A 536 3.32 7.80 -14.21
C GLN A 536 3.18 6.28 -14.37
N SER A 537 2.24 5.80 -15.19
CA SER A 537 2.06 4.37 -15.40
C SER A 537 3.17 3.79 -16.28
N ILE A 538 3.44 2.50 -16.12
CA ILE A 538 4.48 1.79 -16.90
C ILE A 538 4.24 1.97 -18.41
N ARG A 539 2.99 1.88 -18.86
CA ARG A 539 2.64 2.06 -20.28
C ARG A 539 2.78 3.49 -20.75
N ALA A 540 2.59 4.50 -19.90
CA ALA A 540 2.81 5.88 -20.30
C ALA A 540 4.31 6.17 -20.52
N GLN A 541 5.16 5.57 -19.69
CA GLN A 541 6.59 5.86 -19.66
C GLN A 541 7.42 5.01 -20.65
N PHE A 542 7.08 3.72 -20.80
CA PHE A 542 7.95 2.75 -21.48
C PHE A 542 7.33 2.10 -22.71
N ALA A 543 6.06 2.35 -23.01
CA ALA A 543 5.45 1.78 -24.21
C ALA A 543 5.98 2.43 -25.49
N HIS A 544 6.19 1.62 -26.51
CA HIS A 544 6.53 2.11 -27.85
C HIS A 544 5.26 2.46 -28.65
N ASP A 545 4.32 1.52 -28.71
CA ASP A 545 3.03 1.64 -29.38
C ASP A 545 1.98 0.73 -28.71
N ILE A 546 0.78 0.64 -29.31
CA ILE A 546 -0.34 -0.13 -28.76
C ILE A 546 -0.08 -1.66 -28.73
N LEU A 547 0.73 -2.20 -29.64
CA LEU A 547 1.10 -3.62 -29.69
C LEU A 547 2.27 -3.91 -28.76
N SER A 548 3.23 -2.99 -28.70
CA SER A 548 4.44 -3.01 -27.87
C SER A 548 4.31 -2.09 -26.65
N ASN A 549 3.22 -2.26 -25.92
CA ASN A 549 2.88 -1.43 -24.76
C ASN A 549 3.62 -1.82 -23.46
N ALA A 550 4.88 -2.25 -23.55
CA ALA A 550 5.78 -2.61 -22.45
C ALA A 550 5.39 -3.80 -21.55
N VAL A 551 4.15 -3.88 -21.04
CA VAL A 551 3.75 -4.86 -20.01
C VAL A 551 2.36 -5.45 -20.22
N HIS A 552 2.20 -6.68 -19.73
CA HIS A 552 0.94 -7.43 -19.71
C HIS A 552 0.65 -7.94 -18.29
N GLY A 553 -0.63 -8.18 -18.01
CA GLY A 553 -1.07 -8.80 -16.77
C GLY A 553 -2.52 -9.24 -16.81
N SER A 554 -2.92 -9.99 -15.79
CA SER A 554 -4.25 -10.59 -15.72
C SER A 554 -5.37 -9.55 -15.54
N SER A 555 -6.58 -9.97 -15.94
CA SER A 555 -7.80 -9.16 -15.87
C SER A 555 -8.55 -9.33 -14.55
N ASN A 556 -8.47 -10.51 -13.95
CA ASN A 556 -9.09 -10.88 -12.68
C ASN A 556 -8.29 -12.03 -12.03
N ARG A 557 -8.69 -12.42 -10.81
CA ARG A 557 -8.03 -13.49 -10.04
C ARG A 557 -8.04 -14.85 -10.74
N GLU A 558 -9.13 -15.23 -11.39
CA GLU A 558 -9.22 -16.50 -12.12
C GLU A 558 -8.25 -16.54 -13.30
N HIS A 559 -8.16 -15.43 -14.04
CA HIS A 559 -7.19 -15.27 -15.13
C HIS A 559 -5.76 -15.31 -14.58
N ALA A 560 -5.49 -14.67 -13.43
CA ALA A 560 -4.18 -14.74 -12.77
C ALA A 560 -3.77 -16.19 -12.46
N LEU A 561 -4.62 -16.96 -11.81
CA LEU A 561 -4.35 -18.36 -11.49
C LEU A 561 -4.02 -19.19 -12.74
N LYS A 562 -4.85 -19.10 -13.78
CA LYS A 562 -4.63 -19.82 -15.05
C LYS A 562 -3.35 -19.40 -15.75
N SER A 563 -3.06 -18.11 -15.82
CA SER A 563 -1.84 -17.59 -16.47
C SER A 563 -0.57 -17.99 -15.69
N ILE A 564 -0.64 -17.96 -14.36
CA ILE A 564 0.45 -18.36 -13.48
C ILE A 564 0.72 -19.86 -13.63
N GLU A 565 -0.33 -20.69 -13.55
CA GLU A 565 -0.24 -22.15 -13.72
C GLU A 565 0.33 -22.51 -15.09
N PHE A 566 -0.14 -21.85 -16.15
CA PHE A 566 0.38 -22.05 -17.49
C PHE A 566 1.86 -21.68 -17.62
N ALA A 567 2.30 -20.60 -16.95
CA ALA A 567 3.67 -20.12 -17.05
C ALA A 567 4.67 -20.87 -16.15
N PHE A 568 4.26 -21.29 -14.94
CA PHE A 568 5.16 -21.83 -13.92
C PHE A 568 4.80 -23.26 -13.46
N GLY A 569 3.75 -23.87 -14.01
CA GLY A 569 3.17 -25.13 -13.51
C GLY A 569 2.32 -24.92 -12.25
N GLU A 570 1.83 -26.00 -11.64
CA GLU A 570 1.13 -25.95 -10.36
C GLU A 570 2.03 -25.25 -9.32
N ILE A 571 1.58 -24.08 -8.85
CA ILE A 571 2.15 -23.48 -7.65
C ILE A 571 1.49 -24.22 -6.51
N GLY A 572 2.24 -25.10 -5.84
CA GLY A 572 1.78 -25.72 -4.61
C GLY A 572 1.34 -24.61 -3.65
N THR A 573 0.03 -24.49 -3.44
CA THR A 573 -0.54 -23.71 -2.35
C THR A 573 -0.24 -24.47 -1.08
N HIS A 574 0.81 -24.07 -0.38
CA HIS A 574 1.17 -24.57 0.94
C HIS A 574 1.13 -23.44 1.95
#